data_AF-A0A930DD66-F1
#
_entry.id   AF-A0A930DD66-F1
#
_cell.length_a   1.000
_cell.length_b   1.000
_cell.length_c   1.000
_cell.angle_alpha   90.00
_cell.angle_beta   90.00
_cell.angle_gamma   90.00
#
_symmetry.space_group_name_H-M   'P 1'
#
loop_
_entity.id
_entity.type
_entity.pdbx_description
1 polymer ?
#
loop_
_entity_poly.entity_id
_entity_poly.type
_entity_poly.pdbx_seq_one_letter_code
_entity_poly.pdbx_strand_id
1 'polypeptide(L)' 'TENIIIETMREFKKEGKTIIAVHHDLNTLCEYFDHVIMVNKQLIASGRTEETFVKENIDATYGE' A
#
# COMPACT_ATOMS: atom_id res chain seq x y z
N THR A 1 -18.23 3.24 2.66
CA THR A 1 -17.48 4.44 3.05
C THR A 1 -16.07 4.44 2.47
N GLU A 2 -15.33 3.34 2.56
CA GLU A 2 -13.98 3.21 1.99
C GLU A 2 -13.91 3.45 0.47
N ASN A 3 -14.87 2.95 -0.30
CA ASN A 3 -14.92 3.17 -1.76
C ASN A 3 -14.93 4.66 -2.17
N ILE A 4 -15.59 5.54 -1.40
CA ILE A 4 -15.63 6.99 -1.69
C ILE A 4 -14.24 7.60 -1.50
N ILE A 5 -13.50 7.15 -0.48
CA ILE A 5 -12.14 7.61 -0.20
C ILE A 5 -11.21 7.17 -1.33
N ILE A 6 -11.28 5.90 -1.75
CA ILE A 6 -10.47 5.36 -2.85
C ILE A 6 -10.76 6.07 -4.17
N GLU A 7 -12.04 6.34 -4.46
CA GLU A 7 -12.43 7.05 -5.68
C GLU A 7 -11.86 8.48 -5.70
N THR A 8 -11.95 9.19 -4.56
CA THR A 8 -11.30 10.51 -4.39
C THR A 8 -9.78 10.43 -4.57
N MET A 9 -9.13 9.40 -4.02
CA MET A 9 -7.69 9.19 -4.20
C MET A 9 -7.32 8.94 -5.67
N ARG A 10 -8.14 8.17 -6.40
CA ARG A 10 -7.96 7.94 -7.84
C ARG A 10 -8.11 9.23 -8.64
N GLU A 11 -9.02 10.12 -8.27
CA GLU A 11 -9.16 11.44 -8.90
C GLU A 11 -7.93 12.32 -8.64
N PHE A 12 -7.47 12.43 -7.40
CA PHE A 12 -6.26 13.19 -7.07
C PHE A 12 -5.02 12.65 -7.79
N LYS A 13 -4.90 11.32 -7.94
CA LYS A 13 -3.84 10.73 -8.75
C LYS A 13 -3.93 11.16 -10.22
N LYS A 14 -5.14 11.18 -10.81
CA LYS A 14 -5.35 11.68 -12.19
C LYS A 14 -4.98 13.16 -12.34
N GLU A 15 -5.13 13.95 -11.28
CA GLU A 15 -4.68 15.35 -11.23
C GLU A 15 -3.16 15.50 -11.04
N GLY A 16 -2.40 14.40 -10.95
CA GLY A 16 -0.95 14.41 -10.76
C GLY A 16 -0.50 14.62 -9.31
N LYS A 17 -1.41 14.48 -8.34
CA LYS A 17 -1.06 14.59 -6.92
C LYS A 17 -0.45 13.28 -6.42
N THR A 18 0.54 13.40 -5.55
CA THR A 18 1.10 12.25 -4.80
C THR A 18 0.30 12.05 -3.53
N ILE A 19 -0.09 10.80 -3.25
CA ILE A 19 -0.93 10.44 -2.10
C ILE A 19 -0.18 9.42 -1.26
N ILE A 20 -0.13 9.67 0.05
CA ILE A 20 0.45 8.75 1.02
C ILE A 20 -0.66 8.39 2.00
N ALA A 21 -0.91 7.10 2.17
CA ALA A 21 -1.90 6.57 3.09
C ALA A 21 -1.33 5.39 3.88
N VAL A 22 -1.83 5.20 5.09
CA VAL A 22 -1.57 4.01 5.89
C VAL A 22 -2.79 3.11 5.74
N HIS A 23 -2.58 1.92 5.20
CA HIS A 23 -3.64 0.94 4.98
C HIS A 23 -3.35 -0.34 5.76
N HIS A 24 -4.37 -0.92 6.38
CA HIS A 24 -4.25 -2.09 7.24
C HIS A 24 -4.83 -3.36 6.61
N ASP A 25 -5.67 -3.23 5.58
CA ASP A 25 -6.19 -4.39 4.85
C ASP A 25 -5.26 -4.77 3.71
N LEU A 26 -4.61 -5.91 3.90
CA LEU A 26 -3.63 -6.47 2.97
C LEU A 26 -4.25 -6.98 1.67
N ASN A 27 -5.54 -7.32 1.66
CA ASN A 27 -6.17 -7.91 0.49
C ASN A 27 -6.43 -6.89 -0.63
N THR A 28 -6.58 -5.62 -0.25
CA THR A 28 -7.00 -4.55 -1.17
C THR A 28 -5.85 -3.61 -1.56
N LEU A 29 -4.65 -3.79 -0.98
CA LEU A 29 -3.46 -3.00 -1.28
C LEU A 29 -3.10 -2.99 -2.78
N CYS A 30 -3.09 -4.18 -3.40
CA CYS A 30 -2.73 -4.35 -4.81
C CYS A 30 -3.71 -3.67 -5.78
N GLU A 31 -4.96 -3.44 -5.37
CA GLU A 31 -5.98 -2.82 -6.22
C GLU A 31 -5.95 -1.29 -6.18
N TYR A 32 -5.34 -0.72 -5.15
CA TYR A 32 -5.45 0.71 -4.85
C TYR A 32 -4.12 1.47 -4.94
N PHE A 33 -2.98 0.82 -4.66
CA PHE A 33 -1.70 1.49 -4.49
C PHE A 33 -0.65 0.99 -5.49
N ASP A 34 0.06 1.94 -6.11
CA ASP A 34 1.16 1.65 -7.03
C ASP A 34 2.44 1.21 -6.31
N HIS A 35 2.63 1.72 -5.10
CA HIS A 35 3.80 1.50 -4.25
C HIS A 35 3.38 1.15 -2.83
N VAL A 36 4.19 0.34 -2.17
CA VAL A 36 4.02 -0.05 -0.76
C VAL A 36 5.31 0.18 0.01
N ILE A 37 5.17 0.60 1.26
CA ILE A 37 6.24 0.65 2.25
C ILE A 37 5.82 -0.26 3.40
N MET A 38 6.61 -1.27 3.69
CA MET A 38 6.35 -2.27 4.72
C MET A 38 7.27 -2.02 5.91
N VAL A 39 6.68 -1.90 7.10
CA VAL A 39 7.39 -1.47 8.32
C VAL A 39 7.03 -2.37 9.50
N ASN A 40 8.05 -2.87 10.19
CA ASN A 40 7.92 -3.58 11.47
C ASN A 40 9.06 -3.16 12.39
N LYS A 41 8.83 -2.10 13.19
CA LYS A 41 9.84 -1.36 14.00
C LYS A 41 11.01 -0.75 13.21
N GLN A 42 11.28 -1.28 12.02
CA GLN A 42 12.25 -0.85 11.03
C GLN A 42 11.62 -1.02 9.63
N LEU A 43 12.22 -0.37 8.62
CA LEU A 43 11.84 -0.59 7.23
C LEU A 43 12.16 -2.04 6.84
N ILE A 44 11.16 -2.76 6.32
CA ILE A 44 11.31 -4.13 5.83
C ILE A 44 11.49 -4.12 4.31
N ALA A 45 10.59 -3.44 3.60
CA ALA A 45 10.65 -3.35 2.14
C ALA A 45 9.95 -2.08 1.62
N SER A 46 10.36 -1.61 0.45
CA SER A 46 9.75 -0.46 -0.22
C SER A 46 9.92 -0.57 -1.73
N GLY A 47 8.86 -0.35 -2.49
CA GLY A 47 8.88 -0.46 -3.95
C GLY A 47 7.50 -0.55 -4.55
N ARG A 48 7.43 -0.98 -5.82
CA ARG A 48 6.15 -1.21 -6.51
C ARG A 48 5.38 -2.31 -5.81
N THR A 49 4.08 -2.13 -5.63
CA THR A 49 3.24 -3.07 -4.88
C THR A 49 3.34 -4.49 -5.45
N GLU A 50 3.29 -4.64 -6.78
CA GLU A 50 3.37 -5.93 -7.48
C GLU A 50 4.67 -6.71 -7.24
N GLU A 51 5.78 -6.00 -6.98
CA GLU A 51 7.11 -6.60 -6.79
C GLU A 51 7.48 -6.74 -5.31
N THR A 52 6.93 -5.86 -4.47
CA THR A 52 7.31 -5.70 -3.06
C THR A 52 6.34 -6.42 -2.13
N PHE A 53 5.06 -6.50 -2.50
CA PHE A 53 4.00 -7.11 -1.70
C PHE A 53 3.97 -8.63 -1.90
N VAL A 54 5.07 -9.29 -1.55
CA VAL A 54 5.28 -10.73 -1.67
C VAL A 54 5.26 -11.41 -0.30
N LYS A 55 4.95 -12.71 -0.28
CA LYS A 55 4.80 -13.49 0.95
C LYS A 55 5.98 -13.32 1.92
N GLU A 56 7.21 -13.33 1.42
CA GLU A 56 8.42 -13.15 2.24
C GLU A 56 8.42 -11.82 3.02
N ASN A 57 8.11 -10.71 2.35
CA ASN A 57 8.06 -9.40 2.97
C ASN A 57 6.86 -9.25 3.90
N ILE A 58 5.72 -9.88 3.57
CA ILE A 58 4.53 -9.92 4.42
C ILE A 58 4.85 -10.66 5.73
N ASP A 59 5.44 -11.85 5.63
CA ASP A 59 5.83 -12.64 6.79
C ASP A 59 6.84 -11.89 7.67
N ALA A 60 7.85 -11.22 7.08
CA ALA A 60 8.80 -10.40 7.84
C ALA A 60 8.19 -9.15 8.49
N THR A 61 7.08 -8.64 7.95
CA THR A 61 6.40 -7.43 8.45
C THR A 61 5.34 -7.73 9.50
N TYR A 62 4.61 -8.83 9.34
CA TYR A 62 3.42 -9.16 10.15
C TYR A 62 3.50 -10.52 10.86
N GLY A 63 4.42 -11.40 10.48
CA GLY A 63 4.67 -12.66 11.19
C GLY A 63 5.38 -12.42 12.52
N GLU A 64 4.90 -13.07 13.58
CA GLU A 64 5.54 -13.05 14.90
C GLU A 64 6.94 -13.68 14.91
#